data_AF-A0A392V1H4-F1
#
_entry.id   AF-A0A392V1H4-F1
#
_cell.length_a   1.000
_cell.length_b   1.000
_cell.length_c   1.000
_cell.angle_alpha   90.00
_cell.angle_beta   90.00
_cell.angle_gamma   90.00
#
_symmetry.space_group_name_H-M   'P 1'
#
loop_
_entity.id
_entity.type
_entity.pdbx_description
1 polymer ?
#
loop_
_entity_poly.entity_id
_entity_poly.type
_entity_poly.pdbx_seq_one_letter_code
_entity_poly.pdbx_strand_id
1 'polypeptide(L)' 'MGNAKPVSIPLASHFRLSKEQSPQIEEEKELMAKTPYASVIGSLMYAMVCTRPDIGHAVGV' A
#
# COMPACT_ATOMS: atom_id res chain seq x y z
N MET A 1 -11.21 -7.79 -15.11
CA MET A 1 -11.38 -7.30 -13.72
C MET A 1 -12.83 -7.47 -13.23
N GLY A 2 -13.47 -8.62 -13.46
CA GLY A 2 -14.91 -8.79 -13.16
C GLY A 2 -15.24 -9.41 -11.80
N ASN A 3 -14.25 -9.98 -11.10
CA ASN A 3 -14.48 -10.83 -9.92
C ASN A 3 -13.59 -10.46 -8.70
N ALA A 4 -13.03 -9.25 -8.66
CA ALA A 4 -12.27 -8.80 -7.49
C ALA A 4 -13.24 -8.27 -6.43
N LYS A 5 -13.21 -8.83 -5.21
CA LYS A 5 -13.96 -8.27 -4.09
C LYS A 5 -13.38 -6.90 -3.75
N PRO A 6 -14.19 -5.84 -3.64
CA PRO A 6 -13.70 -4.54 -3.23
C PRO A 6 -13.14 -4.66 -1.82
N VAL A 7 -11.87 -4.28 -1.66
CA VAL A 7 -11.21 -4.19 -0.36
C VAL A 7 -11.29 -2.74 0.08
N SER A 8 -11.74 -2.50 1.31
CA SER A 8 -11.63 -1.18 1.93
C SER A 8 -10.15 -0.89 2.14
N ILE A 9 -9.59 -0.04 1.29
CA ILE A 9 -8.25 0.50 1.44
C ILE A 9 -8.34 1.73 2.34
N PRO A 10 -7.37 1.96 3.24
CA PRO A 10 -7.30 3.17 4.05
C PRO A 10 -6.95 4.43 3.25
N LEU A 11 -6.94 4.32 1.92
CA LEU A 11 -6.71 5.42 1.01
C LEU A 11 -8.03 6.14 0.74
N ALA A 12 -8.06 7.45 0.98
CA ALA A 12 -9.24 8.25 0.77
C ALA A 12 -9.72 8.20 -0.70
N SER A 13 -11.04 8.18 -0.91
CA SER A 13 -11.68 7.97 -2.21
C SER A 13 -11.35 9.03 -3.27
N HIS A 14 -10.85 10.20 -2.87
CA HIS A 14 -10.41 11.26 -3.77
C HIS A 14 -8.98 11.04 -4.29
N PHE A 15 -8.21 10.12 -3.71
CA PHE A 15 -6.86 9.81 -4.15
C PHE A 15 -6.91 8.95 -5.41
N ARG A 16 -6.56 9.55 -6.56
CA ARG A 16 -6.50 8.87 -7.85
C ARG A 16 -5.06 8.57 -8.18
N LEU A 17 -4.73 7.28 -8.26
CA LEU A 17 -3.42 6.84 -8.72
C LEU A 17 -3.29 7.04 -10.23
N SER A 18 -2.10 7.43 -10.66
CA SER A 18 -1.80 7.70 -12.06
C SER A 18 -0.57 6.92 -12.53
N LYS A 19 -0.38 6.78 -13.84
CA LYS A 19 0.76 6.00 -14.39
C LYS A 19 2.10 6.67 -14.11
N GLU A 20 2.08 7.98 -13.92
CA GLU A 20 3.25 8.80 -13.60
C GLU A 20 3.83 8.46 -12.21
N GLN A 21 3.05 7.83 -11.32
CA GLN A 21 3.49 7.36 -10.00
C GLN A 21 4.12 5.95 -10.04
N SER A 22 4.17 5.32 -11.21
CA SER A 22 4.88 4.06 -11.41
C SER A 22 6.40 4.29 -11.37
N PRO A 23 7.20 3.32 -10.91
CA PRO A 23 8.65 3.33 -11.07
C PRO A 23 9.05 3.63 -12.49
N GLN A 24 9.96 4.59 -12.66
CA GLN A 24 10.45 4.96 -13.98
C GLN A 24 11.83 4.36 -14.25
N ILE A 25 12.65 4.20 -13.21
CA ILE A 25 14.03 3.70 -13.33
C ILE A 25 14.15 2.24 -12.92
N GLU A 26 15.18 1.58 -13.44
CA GLU A 26 15.35 0.13 -13.25
C GLU A 26 15.65 -0.22 -11.78
N GLU A 27 16.40 0.62 -11.06
CA GLU A 27 16.67 0.39 -9.64
C GLU A 27 15.39 0.40 -8.79
N GLU A 28 14.44 1.30 -9.08
CA GLU A 28 13.15 1.36 -8.38
C GLU A 28 12.31 0.11 -8.68
N LYS A 29 12.32 -0.38 -9.93
CA LYS A 29 11.64 -1.62 -10.30
C LYS A 29 12.25 -2.82 -9.60
N GLU A 30 13.57 -2.91 -9.52
CA GLU A 30 14.26 -3.99 -8.79
C GLU A 30 13.96 -3.96 -7.29
N LEU A 31 13.92 -2.76 -6.69
CA LEU A 31 13.52 -2.57 -5.29
C LEU A 31 12.08 -3.05 -5.03
N MET A 32 11.15 -2.68 -5.92
CA MET A 32 9.76 -3.12 -5.84
C MET A 32 9.59 -4.62 -6.13
N ALA A 33 10.44 -5.21 -6.97
CA ALA A 33 10.43 -6.65 -7.23
C ALA A 33 10.96 -7.45 -6.03
N LYS A 34 11.98 -6.93 -5.33
CA LYS A 34 12.56 -7.55 -4.12
C LYS A 34 11.58 -7.56 -2.95
N THR A 35 10.73 -6.54 -2.86
CA THR A 35 9.80 -6.40 -1.75
C THR A 35 8.36 -6.52 -2.25
N PRO A 36 7.72 -7.69 -2.14
CA PRO A 36 6.35 -7.85 -2.63
C PRO A 36 5.44 -6.85 -1.92
N TYR A 37 4.84 -5.93 -2.68
CA TYR A 37 4.01 -4.83 -2.17
C TYR A 37 2.90 -5.32 -1.24
N ALA A 38 2.31 -6.48 -1.56
CA ALA A 38 1.31 -7.13 -0.71
C ALA A 38 1.85 -7.49 0.69
N SER A 39 3.12 -7.91 0.79
CA SER A 39 3.78 -8.19 2.06
C SER A 39 4.05 -6.92 2.86
N VAL A 40 4.45 -5.83 2.20
CA VAL A 40 4.67 -4.53 2.86
C VAL A 40 3.37 -3.97 3.42
N ILE A 41 2.32 -3.94 2.60
CA ILE A 41 0.99 -3.45 3.01
C ILE A 41 0.42 -4.35 4.12
N GLY A 42 0.54 -5.67 4.00
CA GLY A 42 0.09 -6.59 5.04
C GLY A 42 0.86 -6.41 6.36
N SER A 43 2.18 -6.23 6.30
CA SER A 43 3.02 -5.98 7.48
C SER A 43 2.71 -4.62 8.12
N LEU A 44 2.45 -3.61 7.30
CA LEU A 44 2.04 -2.29 7.77
C LEU A 44 0.68 -2.36 8.47
N MET A 45 -0.30 -3.03 7.87
CA MET A 45 -1.61 -3.28 8.51
C MET A 45 -1.48 -4.02 9.84
N TYR A 46 -0.64 -5.06 9.88
CA TYR A 46 -0.37 -5.78 11.12
C TYR A 46 0.26 -4.88 12.18
N ALA A 47 1.25 -4.06 11.81
CA ALA A 47 1.86 -3.11 12.73
C ALA A 47 0.81 -2.11 13.27
N MET A 48 0.00 -1.52 12.40
CA MET A 48 -1.05 -0.56 12.79
C MET A 48 -2.05 -1.14 13.80
N VAL A 49 -2.50 -2.38 13.58
CA VAL A 49 -3.55 -2.99 14.41
C VAL A 49 -2.98 -3.66 15.67
N CYS A 50 -1.83 -4.31 15.57
CA CYS A 50 -1.37 -5.25 16.59
C CYS A 50 -0.25 -4.72 17.49
N THR A 51 0.62 -3.82 17.02
CA THR A 51 1.84 -3.46 17.77
C THR A 51 2.12 -1.97 17.87
N ARG A 52 1.64 -1.17 16.91
CA ARG A 52 1.96 0.24 16.71
C ARG A 52 0.74 1.03 16.22
N PRO A 53 -0.26 1.25 17.09
CA PRO A 53 -1.46 2.04 16.75
C PRO A 53 -1.14 3.51 16.42
N ASP A 54 0.03 4.01 16.82
CA ASP A 54 0.58 5.31 16.41
C ASP A 54 0.74 5.42 14.89
N ILE A 55 1.13 4.33 14.22
CA ILE A 55 1.25 4.28 12.76
C ILE A 55 -0.15 4.37 12.13
N GLY A 56 -1.13 3.64 12.68
CA GLY A 56 -2.52 3.68 12.23
C GLY A 56 -3.13 5.09 12.32
N HIS A 57 -2.88 5.76 13.45
CA HIS A 57 -3.33 7.14 13.66
C HIS A 57 -2.69 8.11 12.68
N ALA A 58 -1.38 7.98 12.41
CA ALA A 58 -0.67 8.85 11.48
C ALA A 58 -1.14 8.71 10.02
N VAL A 59 -1.59 7.51 9.63
CA VAL A 59 -2.11 7.26 8.27
C VAL A 59 -3.63 7.42 8.17
N GLY A 60 -4.32 7.77 9.27
CA GLY A 60 -5.76 8.01 9.28
C GLY A 60 -6.62 6.76 9.13
N VAL A 61 -6.13 5.60 9.61
CA VAL A 61 -6.90 4.34 9.72
C VAL A 61 -7.90 4.40 10.87
#